data_AF-A0A979GNV4-F1
#
_entry.id   AF-A0A979GNV4-F1
#
_cell.length_a   1.000
_cell.length_b   1.000
_cell.length_c   1.000
_cell.angle_alpha   90.00
_cell.angle_beta   90.00
_cell.angle_gamma   90.00
#
_symmetry.space_group_name_H-M   'P 1'
#
loop_
_entity.id
_entity.type
_entity.pdbx_description
1 polymer ?
#
loop_
_entity_poly.entity_id
_entity_poly.type
_entity_poly.pdbx_seq_one_letter_code
_entity_poly.pdbx_strand_id
1 'polypeptide(L)'
;MKRLSFLLLMMVFSHVLSAQQVTFVNSGKVVFERRVNTYAVIERFVKEANIIPAAQVYSYMLSYRNDNPQFWTDDFELYFDTTYTLYKPQQADISARAAYIGAVAYNNKVLSNLTSGEAVALKQAFDQSFFIKDTIRHIRWKLTEETREIAGFQCRRANALIADSIYIVAYYAEEIPARGGPESFNGLPGMILGVAMPHEHITIFAKQVDRQPVTPETWKLPAQGKNVPVDNKQYKKSMMDILSRFRLSSSWVQIFMDI
;
A
#
# COMPACT_ATOMS: atom_id res chain seq x y z
N MET A 1 -38.07 53.56 -16.14
CA MET A 1 -38.10 52.92 -14.81
C MET A 1 -38.22 51.39 -14.85
N LYS A 2 -39.03 50.77 -15.73
CA LYS A 2 -39.20 49.29 -15.79
C LYS A 2 -37.93 48.47 -16.13
N ARG A 3 -36.96 49.03 -16.86
CA ARG A 3 -35.67 48.35 -17.17
C ARG A 3 -34.67 48.37 -16.01
N LEU A 4 -34.78 49.33 -15.10
CA LEU A 4 -33.91 49.43 -13.93
C LEU A 4 -34.33 48.44 -12.83
N SER A 5 -35.64 48.18 -12.72
CA SER A 5 -36.23 47.19 -11.81
C SER A 5 -35.82 45.74 -12.16
N PHE A 6 -35.57 45.46 -13.43
CA PHE A 6 -35.18 44.11 -13.89
C PHE A 6 -33.70 43.80 -13.60
N LEU A 7 -32.82 44.81 -13.65
CA LEU A 7 -31.41 44.69 -13.27
C LEU A 7 -31.23 44.52 -11.76
N LEU A 8 -32.06 45.19 -10.95
CA LEU A 8 -32.04 45.03 -9.50
C LEU A 8 -32.49 43.61 -9.06
N LEU A 9 -33.40 43.00 -9.83
CA LEU A 9 -33.89 41.64 -9.56
C LEU A 9 -32.84 40.55 -9.88
N MET A 10 -31.95 40.77 -10.86
CA MET A 10 -30.84 39.84 -11.14
C MET A 10 -29.71 39.90 -10.10
N MET A 11 -29.55 41.01 -9.37
CA MET A 11 -28.55 41.10 -8.29
C MET A 11 -28.97 40.35 -7.01
N VAL A 12 -30.26 40.15 -6.77
CA VAL A 12 -30.76 39.44 -5.57
C VAL A 12 -30.68 37.91 -5.74
N PHE A 13 -30.42 37.43 -6.97
CA PHE A 13 -30.22 36.02 -7.30
C PHE A 13 -28.73 35.63 -7.42
N SER A 14 -27.80 36.44 -6.87
CA SER A 14 -26.44 35.98 -6.64
C SER A 14 -26.46 34.89 -5.58
N HIS A 15 -26.65 33.65 -6.04
CA HIS A 15 -26.60 32.45 -5.24
C HIS A 15 -25.39 32.50 -4.31
N VAL A 16 -25.66 32.22 -3.04
CA VAL A 16 -24.65 31.91 -2.04
C VAL A 16 -23.96 30.64 -2.53
N LEU A 17 -22.88 30.81 -3.31
CA LEU A 17 -21.92 29.75 -3.56
C LEU A 17 -21.29 29.45 -2.21
N SER A 18 -21.84 28.49 -1.48
CA SER A 18 -21.08 27.81 -0.44
C SER A 18 -19.92 27.10 -1.12
N ALA A 19 -18.80 27.79 -1.23
CA ALA A 19 -17.52 27.13 -1.36
C ALA A 19 -17.42 26.19 -0.15
N GLN A 20 -17.54 24.89 -0.38
CA GLN A 20 -17.20 23.91 0.66
C GLN A 20 -15.73 24.15 0.97
N GLN A 21 -15.47 24.67 2.16
CA GLN A 21 -14.12 24.93 2.63
C GLN A 21 -13.42 23.57 2.70
N VAL A 22 -12.52 23.30 1.75
CA VAL A 22 -11.75 22.05 1.73
C VAL A 22 -10.97 21.98 3.04
N THR A 23 -11.39 21.11 3.93
CA THR A 23 -10.75 20.93 5.22
C THR A 23 -9.64 19.91 5.06
N PHE A 24 -8.39 20.39 5.06
CA PHE A 24 -7.23 19.52 4.99
C PHE A 24 -7.07 18.71 6.27
N VAL A 25 -6.75 17.43 6.12
CA VAL A 25 -6.44 16.52 7.23
C VAL A 25 -4.92 16.39 7.34
N ASN A 26 -4.33 17.16 8.24
CA ASN A 26 -2.86 17.25 8.36
C ASN A 26 -2.23 16.18 9.25
N SER A 27 -3.03 15.47 10.05
CA SER A 27 -2.58 14.36 10.88
C SER A 27 -3.72 13.40 11.14
N GLY A 28 -3.40 12.13 11.35
CA GLY A 28 -4.40 11.10 11.56
C GLY A 28 -3.86 9.68 11.48
N LYS A 29 -4.80 8.75 11.41
CA LYS A 29 -4.54 7.32 11.22
C LYS A 29 -5.43 6.78 10.11
N VAL A 30 -4.85 6.09 9.13
CA VAL A 30 -5.59 5.33 8.12
C VAL A 30 -5.54 3.85 8.49
N VAL A 31 -6.69 3.18 8.48
CA VAL A 31 -6.76 1.71 8.56
C VAL A 31 -6.93 1.17 7.15
N PHE A 32 -5.99 0.35 6.71
CA PHE A 32 -6.00 -0.34 5.42
C PHE A 32 -6.40 -1.79 5.60
N GLU A 33 -7.16 -2.32 4.66
CA GLU A 33 -7.32 -3.76 4.45
C GLU A 33 -6.53 -4.15 3.21
N ARG A 34 -5.64 -5.11 3.38
CA ARG A 34 -5.00 -5.81 2.27
C ARG A 34 -5.77 -7.09 1.99
N ARG A 35 -6.04 -7.35 0.71
CA ARG A 35 -6.68 -8.56 0.22
C ARG A 35 -5.80 -9.22 -0.82
N VAL A 36 -5.59 -10.52 -0.70
CA VAL A 36 -4.78 -11.34 -1.61
C VAL A 36 -5.63 -12.51 -2.11
N ASN A 37 -5.72 -12.70 -3.43
CA ASN A 37 -6.35 -13.89 -3.99
C ASN A 37 -5.39 -15.09 -3.90
N THR A 38 -5.59 -15.92 -2.89
CA THR A 38 -4.73 -17.06 -2.58
C THR A 38 -4.80 -18.13 -3.66
N TYR A 39 -5.94 -18.30 -4.35
CA TYR A 39 -6.07 -19.29 -5.42
C TYR A 39 -5.13 -18.99 -6.58
N ALA A 40 -5.07 -17.72 -7.00
CA ALA A 40 -4.18 -17.30 -8.07
C ALA A 40 -2.70 -17.35 -7.66
N VAL A 41 -2.40 -16.90 -6.44
CA VAL A 41 -1.05 -16.93 -5.87
C VAL A 41 -0.51 -18.36 -5.75
N ILE A 42 -1.28 -19.27 -5.16
CA ILE A 42 -0.85 -20.65 -4.95
C ILE A 42 -0.71 -21.39 -6.28
N GLU A 43 -1.66 -21.22 -7.21
CA GLU A 43 -1.57 -21.84 -8.53
C GLU A 43 -0.31 -21.39 -9.28
N ARG A 44 0.01 -20.10 -9.20
CA ARG A 44 1.24 -19.55 -9.77
C ARG A 44 2.48 -20.11 -9.09
N PHE A 45 2.51 -20.11 -7.76
CA PHE A 45 3.63 -20.62 -6.97
C PHE A 45 3.94 -22.08 -7.27
N VAL A 46 2.95 -22.98 -7.26
CA VAL A 46 3.19 -24.41 -7.51
C VAL A 46 3.67 -24.70 -8.94
N LYS A 47 3.21 -23.91 -9.92
CA LYS A 47 3.68 -24.00 -11.31
C LYS A 47 5.14 -23.54 -11.45
N GLU A 48 5.49 -22.41 -10.82
CA GLU A 48 6.82 -21.80 -10.97
C GLU A 48 7.89 -22.51 -10.14
N ALA A 49 7.58 -22.87 -8.89
CA ALA A 49 8.50 -23.58 -8.02
C ALA A 49 8.73 -25.03 -8.46
N ASN A 50 7.89 -25.54 -9.39
CA ASN A 50 7.94 -26.91 -9.92
C ASN A 50 8.00 -27.97 -8.80
N ILE A 51 7.26 -27.74 -7.72
CA ILE A 51 7.23 -28.61 -6.53
C ILE A 51 6.40 -29.86 -6.81
N ILE A 52 5.41 -29.74 -7.70
CA ILE A 52 4.53 -30.83 -8.12
C ILE A 52 4.55 -30.97 -9.66
N PRO A 53 4.37 -32.19 -10.20
CA PRO A 53 4.27 -32.39 -11.64
C PRO A 53 3.12 -31.57 -12.26
N ALA A 54 3.33 -31.00 -13.45
CA ALA A 54 2.33 -30.17 -14.13
C ALA A 54 0.94 -30.83 -14.24
N ALA A 55 0.91 -32.15 -14.47
CA ALA A 55 -0.33 -32.93 -14.55
C ALA A 55 -1.11 -32.98 -13.22
N GLN A 56 -0.45 -32.78 -12.08
CA GLN A 56 -1.06 -32.83 -10.74
C GLN A 56 -1.47 -31.45 -10.22
N VAL A 57 -1.11 -30.37 -10.91
CA VAL A 57 -1.44 -29.00 -10.50
C VAL A 57 -2.96 -28.81 -10.37
N TYR A 58 -3.73 -29.35 -11.31
CA TYR A 58 -5.19 -29.25 -11.26
C TYR A 58 -5.79 -29.93 -10.02
N SER A 59 -5.42 -31.18 -9.76
CA SER A 59 -5.91 -31.92 -8.58
C SER A 59 -5.47 -31.29 -7.27
N TYR A 60 -4.24 -30.77 -7.21
CA TYR A 60 -3.74 -30.03 -6.05
C TYR A 60 -4.58 -28.77 -5.80
N MET A 61 -4.83 -27.98 -6.85
CA MET A 61 -5.64 -26.77 -6.73
C MET A 61 -7.09 -27.06 -6.36
N LEU A 62 -7.67 -28.17 -6.81
CA LEU A 62 -9.01 -28.58 -6.37
C LEU A 62 -9.05 -28.85 -4.87
N SER A 63 -8.11 -29.64 -4.33
CA SER A 63 -8.02 -29.87 -2.89
C SER A 63 -7.82 -28.55 -2.13
N TYR A 64 -6.90 -27.70 -2.62
CA TYR A 64 -6.63 -26.41 -2.00
C TYR A 64 -7.87 -25.53 -1.91
N ARG A 65 -8.66 -25.44 -2.99
CA ARG A 65 -9.88 -24.62 -3.03
C ARG A 65 -10.99 -25.15 -2.14
N ASN A 66 -11.08 -26.48 -1.96
CA ASN A 66 -12.06 -27.08 -1.05
C ASN A 66 -11.75 -26.77 0.41
N ASP A 67 -10.46 -26.72 0.77
CA ASP A 67 -10.02 -26.60 2.16
C ASP A 67 -9.69 -25.15 2.59
N ASN A 68 -9.60 -24.20 1.65
CA ASN A 68 -9.11 -22.85 1.91
C ASN A 68 -9.98 -21.77 1.24
N PRO A 69 -10.17 -20.60 1.88
CA PRO A 69 -10.88 -19.48 1.27
C PRO A 69 -10.08 -18.87 0.11
N GLN A 70 -10.78 -18.29 -0.86
CA GLN A 70 -10.18 -17.61 -2.02
C GLN A 70 -9.37 -16.38 -1.63
N PHE A 71 -9.81 -15.64 -0.62
CA PHE A 71 -9.17 -14.40 -0.21
C PHE A 71 -8.59 -14.53 1.18
N TRP A 72 -7.31 -14.17 1.29
CA TRP A 72 -6.70 -13.83 2.55
C TRP A 72 -6.75 -12.32 2.75
N THR A 73 -7.07 -11.90 3.97
CA THR A 73 -7.20 -10.48 4.32
C THR A 73 -6.47 -10.18 5.62
N ASP A 74 -5.81 -9.03 5.67
CA ASP A 74 -5.17 -8.51 6.87
C ASP A 74 -5.24 -6.99 6.94
N ASP A 75 -5.19 -6.48 8.17
CA ASP A 75 -5.36 -5.08 8.46
C ASP A 75 -4.05 -4.42 8.86
N PHE A 76 -3.83 -3.24 8.29
CA PHE A 76 -2.68 -2.39 8.57
C PHE A 76 -3.13 -1.01 9.00
N GLU A 77 -2.27 -0.34 9.76
CA GLU A 77 -2.47 1.04 10.16
C GLU A 77 -1.33 1.90 9.62
N LEU A 78 -1.70 3.07 9.12
CA LEU A 78 -0.78 4.12 8.74
C LEU A 78 -1.06 5.35 9.60
N TYR A 79 -0.12 5.69 10.47
CA TYR A 79 -0.14 6.96 11.18
C TYR A 79 0.52 8.01 10.31
N PHE A 80 -0.01 9.22 10.26
CA PHE A 80 0.57 10.31 9.47
C PHE A 80 0.49 11.66 10.15
N ASP A 81 1.46 12.50 9.82
CA ASP A 81 1.35 13.95 9.79
C ASP A 81 1.96 14.47 8.47
N THR A 82 2.17 15.78 8.32
CA THR A 82 2.76 16.35 7.10
C THR A 82 4.26 16.05 6.93
N THR A 83 4.91 15.53 7.96
CA THR A 83 6.35 15.24 8.01
C THR A 83 6.63 13.74 8.00
N TYR A 84 5.81 12.94 8.68
CA TYR A 84 6.07 11.52 8.90
C TYR A 84 4.89 10.64 8.52
N THR A 85 5.20 9.42 8.07
CA THR A 85 4.25 8.31 7.99
C THR A 85 4.83 7.05 8.62
N LEU A 86 4.03 6.35 9.42
CA LEU A 86 4.37 5.04 9.99
C LEU A 86 3.31 4.01 9.59
N TYR A 87 3.67 3.13 8.66
CA TYR A 87 2.88 1.97 8.27
C TYR A 87 3.29 0.74 9.08
N LYS A 88 2.32 -0.01 9.62
CA LYS A 88 2.55 -1.25 10.39
C LYS A 88 1.31 -2.14 10.41
N PRO A 89 1.45 -3.46 10.63
CA PRO A 89 0.29 -4.33 10.84
C PRO A 89 -0.52 -3.89 12.07
N GLN A 90 -1.84 -4.01 11.99
CA GLN A 90 -2.73 -3.74 13.12
C GLN A 90 -2.63 -4.82 14.21
N GLN A 91 -2.38 -6.07 13.79
CA GLN A 91 -2.16 -7.20 14.68
C GLN A 91 -0.81 -7.86 14.37
N ALA A 92 -0.02 -8.13 15.41
CA ALA A 92 1.35 -8.63 15.25
C ALA A 92 1.42 -10.14 14.98
N ASP A 93 0.33 -10.89 15.17
CA ASP A 93 0.32 -12.34 15.20
C ASP A 93 -0.70 -12.90 14.22
N ILE A 94 -0.23 -13.18 13.00
CA ILE A 94 -1.02 -13.93 12.03
C ILE A 94 -0.68 -15.41 12.24
N SER A 95 -1.68 -16.25 12.52
CA SER A 95 -1.48 -17.67 12.78
C SER A 95 -0.54 -18.32 11.75
N ALA A 96 0.35 -19.22 12.20
CA ALA A 96 1.37 -19.87 11.38
C ALA A 96 0.84 -20.54 10.09
N ARG A 97 -0.45 -20.90 10.05
CA ARG A 97 -1.12 -21.47 8.87
C ARG A 97 -1.31 -20.44 7.73
N ALA A 98 -1.41 -19.15 8.03
CA ALA A 98 -1.46 -18.06 7.05
C ALA A 98 -0.07 -17.71 6.50
N ALA A 99 1.00 -18.01 7.25
CA ALA A 99 2.37 -17.72 6.84
C ALA A 99 2.79 -18.52 5.60
N TYR A 100 2.38 -19.78 5.42
CA TYR A 100 2.88 -20.58 4.29
C TYR A 100 2.45 -20.08 2.90
N ILE A 101 1.39 -19.26 2.81
CA ILE A 101 0.75 -18.82 1.57
C ILE A 101 0.93 -17.30 1.35
N GLY A 102 1.25 -16.56 2.42
CA GLY A 102 1.35 -15.10 2.45
C GLY A 102 2.47 -14.55 3.36
N ALA A 103 3.53 -15.33 3.64
CA ALA A 103 4.65 -14.98 4.54
C ALA A 103 5.51 -13.76 4.12
N VAL A 104 5.05 -12.94 3.18
CA VAL A 104 5.82 -11.76 2.76
C VAL A 104 5.03 -10.49 3.03
N ALA A 105 5.72 -9.50 3.59
CA ALA A 105 5.18 -8.20 3.94
C ALA A 105 4.06 -8.17 5.01
N TYR A 106 3.78 -9.27 5.71
CA TYR A 106 2.74 -9.30 6.75
C TYR A 106 3.15 -8.65 8.07
N ASN A 107 4.46 -8.56 8.32
CA ASN A 107 5.01 -7.91 9.51
C ASN A 107 5.85 -6.68 9.15
N ASN A 108 5.64 -6.13 7.95
CA ASN A 108 6.38 -4.95 7.50
C ASN A 108 6.02 -3.74 8.35
N LYS A 109 7.05 -3.00 8.76
CA LYS A 109 6.92 -1.70 9.39
C LYS A 109 7.76 -0.71 8.61
N VAL A 110 7.17 0.41 8.19
CA VAL A 110 7.84 1.42 7.37
C VAL A 110 7.61 2.79 8.00
N LEU A 111 8.68 3.42 8.48
CA LEU A 111 8.69 4.82 8.88
C LEU A 111 9.32 5.65 7.76
N SER A 112 8.65 6.70 7.31
CA SER A 112 9.15 7.61 6.28
C SER A 112 9.10 9.04 6.78
N ASN A 113 10.16 9.79 6.51
CA ASN A 113 10.22 11.23 6.68
C ASN A 113 9.99 11.89 5.31
N LEU A 114 8.79 12.39 5.08
CA LEU A 114 8.35 13.00 3.83
C LEU A 114 9.10 14.29 3.49
N THR A 115 9.72 14.94 4.50
CA THR A 115 10.48 16.18 4.34
C THR A 115 11.94 15.90 3.99
N SER A 116 12.62 15.00 4.71
CA SER A 116 14.02 14.64 4.41
C SER A 116 14.15 13.65 3.26
N GLY A 117 13.09 12.90 2.94
CA GLY A 117 13.13 11.84 1.95
C GLY A 117 13.76 10.54 2.47
N GLU A 118 13.94 10.38 3.78
CA GLU A 118 14.50 9.18 4.41
C GLU A 118 13.41 8.16 4.76
N ALA A 119 13.75 6.88 4.67
CA ALA A 119 12.88 5.77 5.04
C ALA A 119 13.65 4.72 5.85
N VAL A 120 12.99 4.21 6.90
CA VAL A 120 13.48 3.09 7.70
C VAL A 120 12.40 2.03 7.76
N ALA A 121 12.75 0.80 7.37
CA ALA A 121 11.82 -0.31 7.34
C ALA A 121 12.35 -1.53 8.11
N LEU A 122 11.43 -2.25 8.74
CA LEU A 122 11.64 -3.61 9.21
C LEU A 122 10.79 -4.51 8.33
N LYS A 123 11.44 -5.32 7.48
CA LYS A 123 10.76 -6.25 6.58
C LYS A 123 11.05 -7.69 6.97
N GLN A 124 10.03 -8.54 6.92
CA GLN A 124 10.17 -9.98 7.14
C GLN A 124 10.00 -10.70 5.81
N ALA A 125 10.90 -11.63 5.52
CA ALA A 125 10.75 -12.57 4.42
C ALA A 125 11.20 -13.94 4.88
N PHE A 126 10.28 -14.90 4.83
CA PHE A 126 10.49 -16.23 5.42
C PHE A 126 10.92 -16.09 6.88
N ASP A 127 11.98 -16.77 7.29
CA ASP A 127 12.53 -16.71 8.66
C ASP A 127 13.55 -15.58 8.85
N GLN A 128 13.80 -14.75 7.84
CA GLN A 128 14.77 -13.67 7.90
C GLN A 128 14.10 -12.30 8.07
N SER A 129 14.70 -11.51 8.96
CA SER A 129 14.28 -10.13 9.23
C SER A 129 15.34 -9.15 8.73
N PHE A 130 14.89 -8.11 8.04
CA PHE A 130 15.75 -7.11 7.43
C PHE A 130 15.44 -5.74 8.01
N PHE A 131 16.47 -5.09 8.55
CA PHE A 131 16.40 -3.71 8.97
C PHE A 131 16.99 -2.83 7.87
N ILE A 132 16.14 -2.07 7.19
CA ILE A 132 16.47 -1.31 6.00
C ILE A 132 16.52 0.17 6.35
N LYS A 133 17.59 0.86 5.96
CA LYS A 133 17.74 2.32 6.07
C LYS A 133 18.17 2.86 4.72
N ASP A 134 17.32 3.69 4.11
CA ASP A 134 17.55 4.24 2.78
C ASP A 134 16.67 5.49 2.58
N THR A 135 16.46 5.87 1.33
CA THR A 135 15.59 6.94 0.86
C THR A 135 14.22 6.43 0.45
N ILE A 136 13.24 7.32 0.49
CA ILE A 136 11.89 7.10 -0.01
C ILE A 136 11.95 6.77 -1.49
N ARG A 137 11.21 5.74 -1.90
CA ARG A 137 11.17 5.29 -3.29
C ARG A 137 10.55 6.35 -4.21
N HIS A 138 11.26 6.71 -5.28
CA HIS A 138 10.72 7.54 -6.35
C HIS A 138 9.92 6.71 -7.36
N ILE A 139 8.59 6.82 -7.32
CA ILE A 139 7.68 6.17 -8.27
C ILE A 139 7.25 7.16 -9.35
N ARG A 140 7.39 6.79 -10.63
CA ARG A 140 6.94 7.61 -11.76
C ARG A 140 5.46 7.37 -12.03
N TRP A 141 4.63 8.21 -11.42
CA TRP A 141 3.18 8.16 -11.57
C TRP A 141 2.70 8.83 -12.85
N LYS A 142 1.74 8.20 -13.54
CA LYS A 142 0.92 8.78 -14.60
C LYS A 142 -0.45 9.08 -14.02
N LEU A 143 -0.75 10.36 -13.82
CA LEU A 143 -2.03 10.83 -13.31
C LEU A 143 -3.13 10.63 -14.35
N THR A 144 -4.37 10.47 -13.89
CA THR A 144 -5.56 10.34 -14.73
C THR A 144 -6.71 11.18 -14.14
N GLU A 145 -7.75 11.42 -14.93
CA GLU A 145 -8.95 12.16 -14.48
C GLU A 145 -10.00 11.26 -13.80
N GLU A 146 -9.77 9.94 -13.74
CA GLU A 146 -10.69 9.02 -13.09
C GLU A 146 -10.66 9.24 -11.58
N THR A 147 -11.84 9.30 -10.98
CA THR A 147 -12.02 9.48 -9.54
C THR A 147 -12.90 8.39 -8.95
N ARG A 148 -12.69 8.11 -7.66
CA ARG A 148 -13.46 7.14 -6.89
C ARG A 148 -13.48 7.55 -5.42
N GLU A 149 -14.63 7.39 -4.78
CA GLU A 149 -14.73 7.56 -3.33
C GLU A 149 -14.08 6.38 -2.58
N ILE A 150 -13.19 6.67 -1.63
CA ILE A 150 -12.55 5.68 -0.75
C ILE A 150 -12.51 6.25 0.67
N ALA A 151 -13.07 5.52 1.64
CA ALA A 151 -13.12 5.92 3.05
C ALA A 151 -13.67 7.35 3.29
N GLY A 152 -14.61 7.80 2.44
CA GLY A 152 -15.21 9.14 2.50
C GLY A 152 -14.38 10.27 1.86
N PHE A 153 -13.35 9.94 1.08
CA PHE A 153 -12.53 10.91 0.33
C PHE A 153 -12.67 10.69 -1.18
N GLN A 154 -12.66 11.76 -1.95
CA GLN A 154 -12.65 11.70 -3.41
C GLN A 154 -11.22 11.48 -3.90
N CYS A 155 -10.91 10.24 -4.27
CA CYS A 155 -9.56 9.87 -4.67
C CYS A 155 -9.40 9.91 -6.18
N ARG A 156 -8.34 10.55 -6.66
CA ARG A 156 -7.95 10.53 -8.08
C ARG A 156 -7.05 9.33 -8.36
N ARG A 157 -7.24 8.70 -9.52
CA ARG A 157 -6.46 7.56 -9.96
C ARG A 157 -5.13 8.01 -10.56
N ALA A 158 -4.07 7.26 -10.25
CA ALA A 158 -2.77 7.31 -10.90
C ALA A 158 -2.31 5.88 -11.22
N ASN A 159 -1.51 5.73 -12.27
CA ASN A 159 -0.95 4.43 -12.65
C ASN A 159 0.58 4.51 -12.68
N ALA A 160 1.27 3.41 -12.40
CA ALA A 160 2.72 3.33 -12.51
C ALA A 160 3.17 1.95 -12.96
N LEU A 161 4.40 1.89 -13.47
CA LEU A 161 5.16 0.65 -13.63
C LEU A 161 6.32 0.68 -12.64
N ILE A 162 6.42 -0.35 -11.79
CA ILE A 162 7.55 -0.55 -10.87
C ILE A 162 8.30 -1.84 -11.24
N ALA A 163 9.55 -1.95 -10.79
CA ALA A 163 10.47 -3.05 -11.14
C ALA A 163 10.37 -3.48 -12.62
N ASP A 164 10.30 -2.47 -13.50
CA ASP A 164 10.24 -2.57 -14.97
C ASP A 164 9.03 -3.32 -15.57
N SER A 165 8.19 -4.00 -14.76
CA SER A 165 7.14 -4.89 -15.29
C SER A 165 5.84 -4.94 -14.47
N ILE A 166 5.79 -4.32 -13.30
CA ILE A 166 4.66 -4.46 -12.38
C ILE A 166 3.74 -3.27 -12.54
N TYR A 167 2.53 -3.52 -13.02
CA TYR A 167 1.52 -2.49 -13.20
C TYR A 167 0.76 -2.24 -11.90
N ILE A 168 0.76 -0.98 -11.46
CA ILE A 168 0.06 -0.54 -10.26
C ILE A 168 -0.96 0.53 -10.62
N VAL A 169 -2.13 0.41 -9.98
CA VAL A 169 -3.14 1.45 -9.92
C VAL A 169 -3.20 1.97 -8.49
N ALA A 170 -2.99 3.27 -8.30
CA ALA A 170 -3.11 3.94 -7.01
C ALA A 170 -4.26 4.95 -7.05
N TYR A 171 -4.89 5.18 -5.89
CA TYR A 171 -5.93 6.18 -5.68
C TYR A 171 -5.50 7.06 -4.51
N TYR A 172 -5.45 8.37 -4.72
CA TYR A 172 -4.96 9.32 -3.71
C TYR A 172 -5.93 10.48 -3.48
N ALA A 173 -5.98 10.96 -2.24
CA ALA A 173 -6.80 12.07 -1.80
C ALA A 173 -5.93 13.32 -1.54
N GLU A 174 -6.22 14.42 -2.24
CA GLU A 174 -5.48 15.68 -2.09
C GLU A 174 -5.86 16.42 -0.79
N GLU A 175 -7.00 16.09 -0.20
CA GLU A 175 -7.45 16.61 1.09
C GLU A 175 -6.55 16.15 2.26
N ILE A 176 -5.74 15.12 2.05
CA ILE A 176 -4.73 14.65 3.00
C ILE A 176 -3.35 14.98 2.39
N PRO A 177 -2.71 16.11 2.72
CA PRO A 177 -1.52 16.61 2.02
C PRO A 177 -0.25 15.80 2.32
N ALA A 178 -0.30 14.85 3.26
CA ALA A 178 0.78 13.91 3.52
C ALA A 178 0.97 12.98 2.30
N ARG A 179 2.06 13.18 1.55
CA ARG A 179 2.41 12.49 0.30
C ARG A 179 2.91 11.05 0.49
N GLY A 180 2.35 10.34 1.47
CA GLY A 180 2.64 8.94 1.80
C GLY A 180 1.54 7.99 1.34
N GLY A 181 1.61 6.75 1.82
CA GLY A 181 0.69 5.68 1.43
C GLY A 181 1.07 4.34 2.08
N PRO A 182 0.29 3.28 1.84
CA PRO A 182 0.57 1.97 2.42
C PRO A 182 1.94 1.44 1.95
N GLU A 183 2.64 0.73 2.83
CA GLU A 183 3.98 0.18 2.56
C GLU A 183 4.97 1.26 2.08
N SER A 184 5.58 1.07 0.91
CA SER A 184 6.51 2.03 0.30
C SER A 184 5.85 2.90 -0.78
N PHE A 185 4.53 2.85 -0.96
CA PHE A 185 3.84 3.65 -2.00
C PHE A 185 3.70 5.10 -1.54
N ASN A 186 4.26 6.03 -2.30
CA ASN A 186 4.33 7.44 -1.93
C ASN A 186 4.45 8.36 -3.16
N GLY A 187 4.54 9.67 -2.92
CA GLY A 187 5.00 10.64 -3.91
C GLY A 187 3.91 11.26 -4.78
N LEU A 188 2.66 10.82 -4.65
CA LEU A 188 1.50 11.48 -5.26
C LEU A 188 1.19 12.83 -4.58
N PRO A 189 0.39 13.71 -5.20
CA PRO A 189 0.02 15.02 -4.62
C PRO A 189 -0.82 14.98 -3.33
N GLY A 190 -1.11 13.79 -2.79
CA GLY A 190 -1.80 13.58 -1.52
C GLY A 190 -1.63 12.14 -1.05
N MET A 191 -2.29 11.79 0.05
CA MET A 191 -2.21 10.45 0.66
C MET A 191 -2.80 9.40 -0.28
N ILE A 192 -2.07 8.31 -0.48
CA ILE A 192 -2.57 7.14 -1.22
C ILE A 192 -3.50 6.34 -0.30
N LEU A 193 -4.78 6.28 -0.66
CA LEU A 193 -5.81 5.54 0.07
C LEU A 193 -6.18 4.21 -0.57
N GLY A 194 -5.68 3.93 -1.79
CA GLY A 194 -5.89 2.65 -2.44
C GLY A 194 -4.74 2.30 -3.36
N VAL A 195 -4.33 1.04 -3.35
CA VAL A 195 -3.36 0.45 -4.26
C VAL A 195 -3.92 -0.88 -4.75
N ALA A 196 -3.90 -1.09 -6.06
CA ALA A 196 -4.22 -2.36 -6.68
C ALA A 196 -3.07 -2.79 -7.59
N MET A 197 -2.70 -4.06 -7.46
CA MET A 197 -1.73 -4.76 -8.29
C MET A 197 -2.50 -5.89 -8.99
N PRO A 198 -3.10 -5.60 -10.17
CA PRO A 198 -4.10 -6.49 -10.77
C PRO A 198 -3.55 -7.85 -11.20
N HIS A 199 -2.32 -7.89 -11.72
CA HIS A 199 -1.68 -9.14 -12.19
C HIS A 199 -1.15 -9.99 -11.03
N GLU A 200 -1.05 -9.38 -9.86
CA GLU A 200 -0.56 -9.96 -8.62
C GLU A 200 -1.70 -10.42 -7.73
N HIS A 201 -2.91 -9.98 -8.06
CA HIS A 201 -4.13 -10.23 -7.31
C HIS A 201 -4.04 -9.75 -5.86
N ILE A 202 -3.40 -8.60 -5.66
CA ILE A 202 -3.27 -7.93 -4.36
C ILE A 202 -3.92 -6.56 -4.44
N THR A 203 -4.70 -6.22 -3.43
CA THR A 203 -5.27 -4.87 -3.23
C THR A 203 -5.04 -4.42 -1.81
N ILE A 204 -4.75 -3.14 -1.59
CA ILE A 204 -4.62 -2.51 -0.28
C ILE A 204 -5.48 -1.25 -0.31
N PHE A 205 -6.58 -1.20 0.43
CA PHE A 205 -7.52 -0.07 0.41
C PHE A 205 -7.85 0.40 1.82
N ALA A 206 -7.96 1.71 1.99
CA ALA A 206 -8.38 2.32 3.23
C ALA A 206 -9.83 1.93 3.53
N LYS A 207 -10.06 1.43 4.74
CA LYS A 207 -11.39 1.21 5.32
C LYS A 207 -11.87 2.45 6.06
N GLN A 208 -10.95 3.13 6.73
CA GLN A 208 -11.26 4.24 7.62
C GLN A 208 -10.09 5.21 7.69
N VAL A 209 -10.40 6.51 7.82
CA VAL A 209 -9.46 7.56 8.18
C VAL A 209 -9.93 8.21 9.47
N ASP A 210 -9.12 8.11 10.52
CA ASP A 210 -9.25 8.86 11.75
C ASP A 210 -8.43 10.16 11.63
N ARG A 211 -9.03 11.27 12.08
CA ARG A 211 -8.49 12.64 11.97
C ARG A 211 -7.91 13.13 13.29
N GLN A 212 -7.82 12.28 14.32
CA GLN A 212 -7.19 12.64 15.58
C GLN A 212 -5.70 12.91 15.39
N PRO A 213 -5.15 13.98 16.01
CA PRO A 213 -3.72 14.23 16.01
C PRO A 213 -2.93 13.04 16.54
N VAL A 214 -1.84 12.72 15.86
CA VAL A 214 -0.90 11.68 16.27
C VAL A 214 0.13 12.26 17.23
N THR A 215 0.45 11.56 18.32
CA THR A 215 1.43 12.04 19.30
C THR A 215 2.87 11.72 18.90
N PRO A 216 3.88 12.51 19.31
CA PRO A 216 5.29 12.29 18.95
C PRO A 216 5.84 10.91 19.30
N GLU A 217 5.31 10.26 20.34
CA GLU A 217 5.71 8.92 20.77
C GLU A 217 5.40 7.83 19.74
N THR A 218 4.55 8.16 18.75
CA THR A 218 4.21 7.28 17.63
C THR A 218 5.40 7.10 16.69
N TRP A 219 6.24 8.13 16.53
CA TRP A 219 7.33 8.17 15.55
C TRP A 219 8.59 7.42 16.01
N LYS A 220 8.40 6.27 16.65
CA LYS A 220 9.52 5.39 17.01
C LYS A 220 9.95 4.63 15.76
N LEU A 221 11.21 4.86 15.38
CA LEU A 221 11.89 4.06 14.37
C LEU A 221 11.72 2.56 14.67
N PRO A 222 11.58 1.71 13.65
CA PRO A 222 11.56 0.27 13.86
C PRO A 222 12.80 -0.16 14.65
N ALA A 223 12.64 -1.06 15.61
CA ALA A 223 13.77 -1.54 16.41
C ALA A 223 14.74 -2.31 15.50
N GLN A 224 16.00 -1.88 15.45
CA GLN A 224 17.06 -2.55 14.67
C GLN A 224 17.33 -3.99 15.16
N GLY A 225 17.11 -4.26 16.45
CA GLY A 225 17.45 -5.55 17.07
C GLY A 225 18.95 -5.84 16.94
N LYS A 226 19.30 -7.09 16.59
CA LYS A 226 20.69 -7.53 16.29
C LYS A 226 21.08 -7.36 14.82
N ASN A 227 20.19 -6.84 13.97
CA ASN A 227 20.42 -6.80 12.53
C ASN A 227 21.34 -5.63 12.17
N VAL A 228 22.26 -5.87 11.23
CA VAL A 228 23.04 -4.80 10.60
C VAL A 228 22.12 -4.06 9.61
N PRO A 229 22.05 -2.72 9.63
CA PRO A 229 21.23 -1.99 8.67
C PRO A 229 21.74 -2.21 7.25
N VAL A 230 20.81 -2.44 6.32
CA VAL A 230 21.10 -2.56 4.89
C VAL A 230 20.37 -1.48 4.10
N ASP A 231 20.90 -1.13 2.93
CA ASP A 231 20.17 -0.30 1.95
C ASP A 231 19.20 -1.17 1.11
N ASN A 232 18.33 -0.54 0.30
CA ASN A 232 17.39 -1.28 -0.55
C ASN A 232 18.09 -2.14 -1.60
N LYS A 233 19.28 -1.75 -2.07
CA LYS A 233 20.05 -2.50 -3.08
C LYS A 233 20.58 -3.80 -2.48
N GLN A 234 21.13 -3.74 -1.28
CA GLN A 234 21.60 -4.88 -0.49
C GLN A 234 20.42 -5.79 -0.13
N TYR A 235 19.31 -5.22 0.35
CA TYR A 235 18.09 -5.98 0.64
C TYR A 235 17.60 -6.75 -0.60
N LYS A 236 17.47 -6.08 -1.75
CA LYS A 236 17.06 -6.71 -3.01
C LYS A 236 17.99 -7.84 -3.41
N LYS A 237 19.31 -7.66 -3.25
CA LYS A 237 20.30 -8.71 -3.52
C LYS A 237 20.12 -9.91 -2.59
N SER A 238 20.05 -9.70 -1.27
CA SER A 238 19.84 -10.77 -0.30
C SER A 238 18.55 -11.53 -0.57
N MET A 239 17.50 -10.83 -0.99
CA MET A 239 16.24 -11.45 -1.34
C MET A 239 16.35 -12.30 -2.61
N MET A 240 16.95 -11.78 -3.69
CA MET A 240 17.22 -12.57 -4.90
C MET A 240 18.02 -13.85 -4.59
N ASP A 241 19.00 -13.76 -3.70
CA ASP A 241 19.78 -14.92 -3.27
C ASP A 241 18.91 -15.95 -2.53
N ILE A 242 18.03 -15.54 -1.61
CA ILE A 242 17.09 -16.43 -0.92
C ILE A 242 16.17 -17.12 -1.92
N LEU A 243 15.56 -16.35 -2.81
CA LEU A 243 14.59 -16.85 -3.78
C LEU A 243 15.22 -17.85 -4.76
N SER A 244 16.47 -17.61 -5.16
CA SER A 244 17.21 -18.56 -6.00
C SER A 244 17.39 -19.93 -5.34
N ARG A 245 17.54 -19.99 -4.01
CA ARG A 245 17.63 -21.26 -3.25
C ARG A 245 16.33 -22.04 -3.30
N PHE A 246 15.20 -21.34 -3.43
CA PHE A 246 13.87 -21.94 -3.57
C PHE A 246 13.45 -22.10 -5.05
N ARG A 247 14.33 -21.80 -6.01
CA ARG A 247 14.03 -21.79 -7.46
C ARG A 247 12.85 -20.87 -7.83
N LEU A 248 12.65 -19.81 -7.06
CA LEU A 248 11.62 -18.80 -7.28
C LEU A 248 12.25 -17.63 -8.05
N SER A 249 11.89 -17.44 -9.32
CA SER A 249 12.49 -16.40 -10.18
C SER A 249 11.47 -15.43 -10.81
N SER A 250 10.20 -15.52 -10.43
CA SER A 250 9.14 -14.78 -11.13
C SER A 250 8.94 -13.34 -10.66
N SER A 251 8.34 -12.52 -11.53
CA SER A 251 8.05 -11.11 -11.28
C SER A 251 7.19 -10.88 -10.02
N TRP A 252 6.31 -11.81 -9.66
CA TRP A 252 5.50 -11.70 -8.44
C TRP A 252 6.32 -11.76 -7.16
N VAL A 253 7.36 -12.58 -7.16
CA VAL A 253 8.27 -12.64 -6.03
C VAL A 253 9.05 -11.33 -5.92
N GLN A 254 9.35 -10.68 -7.05
CA GLN A 254 9.96 -9.34 -7.06
C GLN A 254 9.04 -8.27 -6.49
N ILE A 255 7.74 -8.38 -6.68
CA ILE A 255 6.75 -7.43 -6.15
C ILE A 255 6.79 -7.41 -4.64
N PHE A 256 6.85 -8.58 -4.00
CA PHE A 256 7.00 -8.65 -2.57
C PHE A 256 8.33 -8.11 -2.03
N MET A 257 9.37 -8.03 -2.86
CA MET A 257 10.62 -7.35 -2.50
C MET A 257 10.48 -5.82 -2.59
N ASP A 258 9.59 -5.35 -3.47
CA ASP A 258 9.50 -3.96 -3.90
C ASP A 258 8.36 -3.18 -3.22
N ILE A 259 7.37 -3.88 -2.64
CA ILE A 259 6.39 -3.35 -1.68
C ILE A 259 7.09 -3.17 -0.34
#